data_AF-A0A2P2M9Q1-F1
#
_entry.id   AF-A0A2P2M9Q1-F1
#
_cell.length_a   1.000
_cell.length_b   1.000
_cell.length_c   1.000
_cell.angle_alpha   90.00
_cell.angle_beta   90.00
_cell.angle_gamma   90.00
#
_symmetry.space_group_name_H-M   'P 1'
#
loop_
_entity.id
_entity.type
_entity.pdbx_description
1 polymer ?
#
loop_
_entity_poly.entity_id
_entity_poly.type
_entity_poly.pdbx_seq_one_letter_code
_entity_poly.pdbx_strand_id
1 'polypeptide(L)'
;MNGPAATMASQLLSARNVRALFDSVKAFLFDCDGVIWKGDKLVDGVPQTLEFLRAKGKKLVFVTNNSMKSRRQYAKKFYSLGISVTEDEIFSSSFAAAMYLKVNNFPREKKVYVIGGDGILEELQLAGYIGLGGTVSSLYSDALFSMAFWFFLGRLGWR
;
A
#
# COMPACT_ATOMS: atom_id res chain seq x y z
N MET A 1 -29.75 -19.23 3.70
CA MET A 1 -30.47 -18.10 3.08
C MET A 1 -29.50 -16.93 3.01
N ASN A 2 -28.80 -16.77 1.88
CA ASN A 2 -27.91 -15.62 1.68
C ASN A 2 -28.74 -14.53 0.98
N GLY A 3 -29.09 -13.48 1.70
CA GLY A 3 -29.75 -12.32 1.12
C GLY A 3 -28.83 -11.62 0.11
N PRO A 4 -29.36 -10.92 -0.89
CA PRO A 4 -28.53 -10.16 -1.83
C PRO A 4 -27.77 -9.10 -1.05
N ALA A 5 -26.43 -9.11 -1.16
CA ALA A 5 -25.61 -7.99 -0.71
C ALA A 5 -26.09 -6.76 -1.48
N ALA A 6 -26.79 -5.84 -0.79
CA ALA A 6 -27.26 -4.62 -1.40
C ALA A 6 -26.05 -3.84 -1.90
N THR A 7 -25.93 -3.69 -3.22
CA THR A 7 -24.96 -2.80 -3.85
C THR A 7 -25.29 -1.37 -3.42
N MET A 8 -24.67 -0.90 -2.35
CA MET A 8 -24.80 0.48 -1.91
C MET A 8 -24.12 1.36 -2.94
N ALA A 9 -24.91 2.17 -3.65
CA ALA A 9 -24.37 3.19 -4.55
C ALA A 9 -23.40 4.08 -3.76
N SER A 10 -22.25 4.39 -4.35
CA SER A 10 -21.27 5.30 -3.75
C SER A 10 -21.91 6.67 -3.55
N GLN A 11 -22.02 7.11 -2.29
CA GLN A 11 -22.51 8.43 -1.95
C GLN A 11 -21.34 9.38 -1.72
N LEU A 12 -21.46 10.63 -2.16
CA LEU A 12 -20.48 11.67 -1.84
C LEU A 12 -20.45 11.90 -0.33
N LEU A 13 -19.24 12.06 0.20
CA LEU A 13 -19.05 12.43 1.59
C LEU A 13 -19.52 13.87 1.81
N SER A 14 -20.31 14.09 2.85
CA SER A 14 -20.85 15.40 3.23
C SER A 14 -20.93 15.52 4.75
N ALA A 15 -21.17 16.75 5.24
CA ALA A 15 -21.38 16.99 6.66
C ALA A 15 -22.51 16.14 7.27
N ARG A 16 -23.46 15.66 6.45
CA ARG A 16 -24.62 14.87 6.90
C ARG A 16 -24.28 13.39 7.13
N ASN A 17 -23.31 12.83 6.39
CA ASN A 17 -23.01 11.40 6.44
C ASN A 17 -21.61 11.06 6.98
N VAL A 18 -20.71 12.05 7.10
CA VAL A 18 -19.33 11.83 7.54
C VAL A 18 -19.25 11.17 8.92
N ARG A 19 -20.12 11.56 9.86
CA ARG A 19 -20.12 11.00 11.21
C ARG A 19 -20.53 9.53 11.22
N ALA A 20 -21.60 9.19 10.49
CA ALA A 20 -22.05 7.80 10.37
C ALA A 20 -20.98 6.91 9.70
N LEU A 21 -20.33 7.40 8.63
CA LEU A 21 -19.20 6.67 8.03
C LEU A 21 -18.05 6.52 9.01
N PHE A 22 -17.68 7.62 9.68
CA PHE A 22 -16.57 7.61 10.63
C PHE A 22 -16.79 6.58 11.74
N ASP A 23 -18.01 6.52 12.29
CA ASP A 23 -18.34 5.61 13.39
C ASP A 23 -18.45 4.14 12.92
N SER A 24 -18.83 3.91 11.64
CA SER A 24 -18.99 2.55 11.10
C SER A 24 -17.67 1.85 10.74
N VAL A 25 -16.57 2.59 10.57
CA VAL A 25 -15.27 2.03 10.17
C VAL A 25 -14.27 1.98 11.33
N LYS A 26 -13.44 0.93 11.35
CA LYS A 26 -12.37 0.76 12.35
C LYS A 26 -10.99 1.16 11.83
N ALA A 27 -10.81 1.20 10.51
CA ALA A 27 -9.55 1.45 9.85
C ALA A 27 -9.74 2.33 8.61
N PHE A 28 -8.71 3.11 8.28
CA PHE A 28 -8.62 3.90 7.06
C PHE A 28 -7.41 3.44 6.26
N LEU A 29 -7.64 3.15 4.98
CA LEU A 29 -6.61 2.81 4.01
C LEU A 29 -6.37 4.06 3.15
N PHE A 30 -5.15 4.56 3.14
CA PHE A 30 -4.75 5.73 2.36
C PHE A 30 -3.85 5.30 1.21
N ASP A 31 -4.17 5.75 0.00
CA ASP A 31 -3.15 5.84 -1.05
C ASP A 31 -2.07 6.84 -0.63
N CYS A 32 -0.90 6.78 -1.26
CA CYS A 32 0.25 7.60 -0.91
C CYS A 32 0.48 8.75 -1.89
N ASP A 33 0.77 8.45 -3.16
CA ASP A 33 1.08 9.44 -4.18
C ASP A 33 -0.19 10.18 -4.62
N GLY A 34 -0.22 11.50 -4.42
CA GLY A 34 -1.38 12.35 -4.69
C GLY A 34 -2.36 12.49 -3.52
N VAL A 35 -2.21 11.67 -2.46
CA VAL A 35 -3.07 11.69 -1.27
C VAL A 35 -2.30 12.13 -0.01
N ILE A 36 -1.20 11.46 0.32
CA ILE A 36 -0.34 11.86 1.45
C ILE A 36 0.66 12.92 0.99
N TRP A 37 1.25 12.76 -0.20
CA TRP A 37 2.25 13.67 -0.74
C TRP A 37 2.13 13.85 -2.26
N LYS A 38 2.75 14.91 -2.77
CA LYS A 38 3.06 15.10 -4.19
C LYS A 38 4.58 15.27 -4.31
N GLY A 39 5.27 14.25 -4.82
CA GLY A 39 6.73 14.18 -4.79
C GLY A 39 7.26 14.14 -3.35
N ASP A 40 7.94 15.21 -2.95
CA ASP A 40 8.57 15.37 -1.63
C ASP A 40 7.85 16.40 -0.74
N LYS A 41 6.61 16.77 -1.09
CA LYS A 41 5.79 17.68 -0.28
C LYS A 41 4.53 16.99 0.18
N LEU A 42 4.18 17.13 1.46
CA LEU A 42 2.90 16.67 1.98
C LEU A 42 1.74 17.45 1.36
N VAL A 43 0.60 16.77 1.23
CA VAL A 43 -0.67 17.43 0.96
C VAL A 43 -1.13 18.16 2.23
N ASP A 44 -1.68 19.35 2.08
CA ASP A 44 -2.13 20.18 3.20
C ASP A 44 -3.18 19.45 4.03
N GLY A 45 -3.05 19.53 5.36
CA GLY A 45 -3.98 18.90 6.30
C GLY A 45 -3.72 17.43 6.59
N VAL A 46 -2.77 16.77 5.90
CA VAL A 46 -2.45 15.35 6.12
C VAL A 46 -1.98 15.08 7.55
N PRO A 47 -0.96 15.76 8.10
CA PRO A 47 -0.52 15.49 9.48
C PRO A 47 -1.66 15.57 10.50
N GLN A 48 -2.46 16.64 10.41
CA GLN A 48 -3.59 16.89 11.31
C GLN A 48 -4.67 15.82 11.17
N THR A 49 -4.94 15.36 9.95
CA THR A 49 -5.93 14.31 9.68
C THR A 49 -5.48 12.97 10.25
N LEU A 50 -4.23 12.57 10.03
CA LEU A 50 -3.70 11.30 10.53
C LEU A 50 -3.66 11.30 12.07
N GLU A 51 -3.24 12.40 12.68
CA GLU A 51 -3.24 12.57 14.13
C GLU A 51 -4.66 12.49 14.70
N PHE A 52 -5.62 13.20 14.10
CA PHE A 52 -7.02 13.15 14.50
C PHE A 52 -7.59 11.73 14.46
N LEU A 53 -7.31 10.98 13.39
CA LEU A 53 -7.78 9.60 13.24
C LEU A 53 -7.17 8.68 14.30
N ARG A 54 -5.85 8.78 14.54
CA ARG A 54 -5.17 8.03 15.59
C ARG A 54 -5.71 8.36 16.98
N ALA A 55 -5.92 9.64 17.28
CA ALA A 55 -6.50 10.08 18.55
C ALA A 55 -7.92 9.55 18.78
N LYS A 56 -8.65 9.23 17.70
CA LYS A 56 -9.97 8.57 17.74
C LYS A 56 -9.90 7.05 17.70
N GLY A 57 -8.71 6.46 17.87
CA GLY A 57 -8.52 5.02 17.90
C GLY A 57 -8.71 4.32 16.55
N LYS A 58 -8.66 5.07 15.44
CA LYS A 58 -8.74 4.49 14.10
C LYS A 58 -7.38 3.92 13.70
N LYS A 59 -7.37 2.73 13.12
CA LYS A 59 -6.16 2.13 12.54
C LYS A 59 -5.87 2.78 11.19
N LEU A 60 -4.62 3.10 10.91
CA LEU A 60 -4.20 3.65 9.62
C LEU A 60 -3.38 2.60 8.87
N VAL A 61 -3.62 2.49 7.57
CA VAL A 61 -2.82 1.67 6.66
C VAL A 61 -2.54 2.50 5.41
N PHE A 62 -1.29 2.54 4.99
CA PHE A 62 -0.82 3.26 3.82
C PHE A 62 -0.56 2.26 2.70
N VAL A 63 -1.37 2.30 1.65
CA VAL A 63 -1.32 1.38 0.53
C VAL A 63 -0.71 2.10 -0.67
N THR A 64 0.23 1.47 -1.37
CA THR A 64 0.82 2.06 -2.58
C THR A 64 1.15 0.98 -3.60
N ASN A 65 0.89 1.27 -4.88
CA ASN A 65 1.27 0.40 -5.99
C ASN A 65 2.74 0.57 -6.41
N ASN A 66 3.48 1.51 -5.81
CA ASN A 66 4.86 1.78 -6.17
C ASN A 66 5.82 0.77 -5.50
N SER A 67 6.49 -0.03 -6.34
CA SER A 67 7.40 -1.11 -5.95
C SER A 67 8.87 -0.69 -5.83
N MET A 68 9.18 0.61 -6.04
CA MET A 68 10.55 1.10 -6.01
C MET A 68 11.17 1.08 -4.62
N LYS A 69 10.34 1.18 -3.58
CA LYS A 69 10.77 1.25 -2.19
C LYS A 69 10.21 0.08 -1.37
N SER A 70 11.00 -0.38 -0.40
CA SER A 70 10.56 -1.29 0.65
C SER A 70 9.73 -0.54 1.69
N ARG A 71 9.03 -1.27 2.56
CA ARG A 71 8.27 -0.69 3.68
C ARG A 71 9.17 0.13 4.60
N ARG A 72 10.39 -0.35 4.87
CA ARG A 72 11.41 0.39 5.63
C ARG A 72 11.81 1.70 4.94
N GLN A 73 11.99 1.68 3.63
CA GLN A 73 12.30 2.90 2.86
C GLN A 73 11.11 3.88 2.84
N TYR A 74 9.87 3.39 2.78
CA TYR A 74 8.69 4.24 2.94
C TYR A 74 8.58 4.82 4.34
N ALA A 75 8.81 4.03 5.40
CA ALA A 75 8.81 4.53 6.78
C ALA A 75 9.81 5.68 6.96
N LYS A 76 11.00 5.57 6.34
CA LYS A 76 11.98 6.68 6.28
C LYS A 76 11.45 7.90 5.52
N LYS A 77 10.76 7.71 4.40
CA LYS A 77 10.14 8.81 3.64
C LYS A 77 9.10 9.54 4.50
N PHE A 78 8.18 8.81 5.11
CA PHE A 78 7.19 9.38 6.04
C PHE A 78 7.88 10.17 7.16
N TYR A 79 8.93 9.60 7.76
CA TYR A 79 9.70 10.26 8.82
C TYR A 79 10.35 11.56 8.34
N SER A 80 10.95 11.58 7.14
CA SER A 80 11.52 12.81 6.56
C SER A 80 10.48 13.90 6.28
N LEU A 81 9.20 13.52 6.14
CA LEU A 81 8.07 14.43 5.98
C LEU A 81 7.43 14.80 7.32
N GLY A 82 8.00 14.38 8.46
CA GLY A 82 7.51 14.68 9.79
C GLY A 82 6.37 13.77 10.28
N ILE A 83 6.11 12.65 9.60
CA ILE A 83 5.07 11.69 9.99
C ILE A 83 5.74 10.40 10.47
N SER A 84 5.44 10.00 11.71
CA SER A 84 5.89 8.71 12.22
C SER A 84 4.91 7.61 11.83
N VAL A 85 5.41 6.57 11.16
CA VAL A 85 4.68 5.36 10.80
C VAL A 85 5.57 4.15 11.06
N THR A 86 4.95 3.02 11.36
CA THR A 86 5.60 1.71 11.47
C THR A 86 5.54 0.97 10.14
N GLU A 87 6.43 0.00 9.92
CA GLU A 87 6.43 -0.80 8.69
C GLU A 87 5.15 -1.63 8.53
N ASP A 88 4.50 -2.00 9.64
CA ASP A 88 3.22 -2.74 9.65
C ASP A 88 2.03 -1.88 9.20
N GLU A 89 2.17 -0.56 9.24
CA GLU A 89 1.18 0.38 8.68
C GLU A 89 1.35 0.54 7.16
N ILE A 90 2.37 -0.06 6.53
CA ILE A 90 2.68 0.16 5.10
C ILE A 90 2.45 -1.11 4.30
N PHE A 91 1.64 -0.99 3.23
CA PHE A 91 1.34 -2.06 2.30
C PHE A 91 1.69 -1.64 0.87
N SER A 92 2.92 -1.91 0.45
CA SER A 92 3.39 -1.65 -0.91
C SER A 92 3.19 -2.85 -1.84
N SER A 93 3.20 -2.61 -3.16
CA SER A 93 3.20 -3.68 -4.15
C SER A 93 4.45 -4.58 -4.07
N SER A 94 5.60 -4.03 -3.67
CA SER A 94 6.82 -4.80 -3.39
C SER A 94 6.62 -5.81 -2.26
N PHE A 95 6.02 -5.39 -1.15
CA PHE A 95 5.69 -6.27 -0.03
C PHE A 95 4.64 -7.30 -0.41
N ALA A 96 3.59 -6.88 -1.12
CA ALA A 96 2.53 -7.76 -1.60
C ALA A 96 3.08 -8.89 -2.49
N ALA A 97 4.01 -8.58 -3.40
CA ALA A 97 4.66 -9.57 -4.25
C ALA A 97 5.48 -10.59 -3.44
N ALA A 98 6.27 -10.13 -2.47
CA ALA A 98 7.06 -11.00 -1.61
C ALA A 98 6.16 -11.92 -0.74
N MET A 99 5.08 -11.37 -0.18
CA MET A 99 4.11 -12.14 0.58
C MET A 99 3.31 -13.11 -0.28
N TYR A 100 3.03 -12.76 -1.54
CA TYR A 100 2.36 -13.66 -2.46
C TYR A 100 3.15 -14.95 -2.66
N LEU A 101 4.45 -14.85 -2.91
CA LEU A 101 5.32 -16.03 -3.01
C LEU A 101 5.30 -16.85 -1.73
N LYS A 102 5.36 -16.17 -0.57
CA LYS A 102 5.36 -16.80 0.75
C LYS A 102 4.07 -17.58 1.02
N VAL A 103 2.91 -16.95 0.80
CA VAL A 103 1.59 -17.56 1.06
C VAL A 103 1.28 -18.71 0.08
N ASN A 104 1.82 -18.65 -1.14
CA ASN A 104 1.65 -19.71 -2.14
C ASN A 104 2.76 -20.77 -2.07
N ASN A 105 3.54 -20.81 -0.98
CA ASN A 105 4.60 -21.79 -0.75
C ASN A 105 5.61 -21.90 -1.91
N PHE A 106 5.98 -20.77 -2.52
CA PHE A 106 7.03 -20.77 -3.54
C PHE A 106 8.35 -21.29 -2.92
N PRO A 107 9.06 -22.23 -3.57
CA PRO A 107 10.26 -22.84 -2.99
C PRO A 107 11.37 -21.83 -2.69
N ARG A 108 12.05 -21.99 -1.57
CA ARG A 108 13.03 -21.02 -1.02
C ARG A 108 14.37 -21.05 -1.72
N GLU A 109 14.73 -22.22 -2.22
CA GLU A 109 15.91 -22.51 -3.00
C GLU A 109 15.82 -21.95 -4.44
N LYS A 110 14.60 -21.65 -4.91
CA LYS A 110 14.40 -21.05 -6.22
C LYS A 110 14.63 -19.55 -6.19
N LYS A 111 15.22 -19.05 -7.27
CA LYS A 111 15.52 -17.64 -7.46
C LYS A 111 14.35 -16.92 -8.13
N VAL A 112 14.11 -15.68 -7.73
CA VAL A 112 13.08 -14.81 -8.31
C VAL A 112 13.78 -13.79 -9.19
N TYR A 113 13.48 -13.79 -10.49
CA TYR A 113 14.01 -12.76 -11.39
C TYR A 113 13.17 -11.49 -11.28
N VAL A 114 13.81 -10.38 -10.94
CA VAL A 114 13.18 -9.11 -10.59
C VAL A 114 13.43 -8.08 -11.68
N ILE A 115 12.35 -7.46 -12.13
CA ILE A 115 12.34 -6.27 -12.98
C ILE A 115 11.69 -5.17 -12.13
N GLY A 116 12.50 -4.32 -11.52
CA GLY A 116 12.04 -3.31 -10.56
C GLY A 116 13.20 -2.68 -9.78
N GLY A 117 12.88 -1.77 -8.86
CA GLY A 117 13.88 -1.10 -8.01
C GLY A 117 14.31 -1.93 -6.80
N ASP A 118 15.23 -1.37 -6.02
CA ASP A 118 15.82 -2.05 -4.84
C ASP A 118 14.78 -2.45 -3.78
N GLY A 119 13.66 -1.72 -3.71
CA GLY A 119 12.60 -1.99 -2.73
C GLY A 119 12.00 -3.38 -2.81
N ILE A 120 11.78 -3.92 -4.02
CA ILE A 120 11.25 -5.28 -4.18
C ILE A 120 12.29 -6.36 -3.86
N LEU A 121 13.57 -6.10 -4.15
CA LEU A 121 14.66 -7.01 -3.77
C LEU A 121 14.76 -7.13 -2.25
N GLU A 122 14.66 -6.00 -1.54
CA GLU A 122 14.67 -5.97 -0.08
C GLU A 122 13.48 -6.72 0.53
N GLU A 123 12.25 -6.49 0.04
CA GLU A 123 11.07 -7.21 0.53
C GLU A 123 11.14 -8.72 0.26
N LEU A 124 11.67 -9.13 -0.89
CA LEU A 124 11.91 -10.54 -1.20
C LEU A 124 12.92 -11.17 -0.23
N GLN A 125 14.02 -10.47 0.04
CA GLN A 125 15.04 -10.92 1.00
C GLN A 125 14.45 -11.08 2.40
N LEU A 126 13.70 -10.07 2.89
CA LEU A 126 13.00 -10.13 4.18
C LEU A 126 11.98 -11.26 4.24
N ALA A 127 11.34 -11.58 3.12
CA ALA A 127 10.42 -12.70 3.03
C ALA A 127 11.13 -14.06 3.00
N GLY A 128 12.45 -14.12 2.78
CA GLY A 128 13.27 -15.32 2.69
C GLY A 128 13.48 -15.84 1.27
N TYR A 129 13.48 -14.97 0.26
CA TYR A 129 13.70 -15.30 -1.14
C TYR A 129 14.97 -14.66 -1.68
N ILE A 130 15.60 -15.32 -2.66
CA ILE A 130 16.76 -14.79 -3.37
C ILE A 130 16.27 -14.11 -4.65
N GLY A 131 16.30 -12.79 -4.68
CA GLY A 131 16.09 -11.99 -5.89
C GLY A 131 17.33 -11.96 -6.78
N LEU A 132 17.14 -12.05 -8.09
CA LEU A 132 18.14 -11.78 -9.12
C LEU A 132 17.64 -10.67 -10.07
N GLY A 133 18.53 -10.02 -10.81
CA GLY A 133 18.16 -8.88 -11.66
C GLY A 133 18.29 -7.56 -10.89
N GLY A 134 17.42 -6.58 -11.16
CA GLY A 134 17.44 -5.29 -10.48
C GLY A 134 17.05 -4.10 -11.37
N THR A 135 17.42 -2.92 -10.92
CA THR A 135 17.01 -1.62 -11.46
C THR A 135 17.43 -1.48 -12.92
N VAL A 136 16.47 -1.60 -13.85
CA VAL A 136 16.73 -1.32 -15.26
C VAL A 136 16.65 0.19 -15.44
N SER A 137 17.80 0.86 -15.35
CA SER A 137 17.93 2.32 -15.39
C SER A 137 17.38 2.98 -16.66
N SER A 138 17.03 2.22 -17.70
CA SER A 138 16.62 2.73 -19.02
C SER A 138 15.15 2.48 -19.41
N LEU A 139 14.29 1.91 -18.55
CA LEU A 139 12.92 1.51 -18.94
C LEU A 139 11.78 2.17 -18.12
N TYR A 140 12.04 3.23 -17.36
CA TYR A 140 11.03 3.78 -16.44
C TYR A 140 10.02 4.74 -17.10
N SER A 141 8.82 4.20 -17.32
CA SER A 141 7.54 4.89 -17.15
C SER A 141 6.72 4.06 -16.17
N ASP A 142 6.23 4.66 -15.08
CA ASP A 142 5.54 4.03 -13.94
C ASP A 142 4.25 3.25 -14.29
N ALA A 143 3.89 3.16 -15.57
CA ALA A 143 2.63 2.61 -16.05
C ALA A 143 2.55 1.07 -16.04
N LEU A 144 3.65 0.34 -16.22
CA LEU A 144 3.58 -1.12 -16.48
C LEU A 144 3.35 -1.98 -15.22
N PHE A 145 3.77 -1.53 -14.03
CA PHE A 145 3.62 -2.33 -12.80
C PHE A 145 2.27 -2.10 -12.08
N SER A 146 1.61 -0.97 -12.33
CA SER A 146 0.28 -0.66 -11.79
C SER A 146 -0.75 -1.72 -12.16
N MET A 147 -0.68 -2.27 -13.38
CA MET A 147 -1.60 -3.32 -13.87
C MET A 147 -1.48 -4.67 -13.12
N ALA A 148 -0.27 -5.06 -12.70
CA ALA A 148 -0.08 -6.33 -11.98
C ALA A 148 -0.70 -6.30 -10.56
N PHE A 149 -0.69 -5.14 -9.91
CA PHE A 149 -1.29 -4.95 -8.59
C PHE A 149 -2.82 -5.00 -8.62
N TRP A 150 -3.45 -4.41 -9.66
CA TRP A 150 -4.90 -4.55 -9.88
C TRP A 150 -5.32 -6.00 -10.14
N PHE A 151 -4.49 -6.78 -10.85
CA PHE A 151 -4.71 -8.22 -11.00
C PHE A 151 -4.65 -8.98 -9.67
N PHE A 152 -3.80 -8.55 -8.74
CA PHE A 152 -3.65 -9.16 -7.43
C PHE A 152 -4.86 -8.90 -6.52
N LEU A 153 -5.33 -7.65 -6.44
CA LEU A 153 -6.55 -7.31 -5.69
C LEU A 153 -7.81 -7.92 -6.32
N GLY A 154 -7.88 -7.99 -7.65
CA GLY A 154 -9.00 -8.62 -8.36
C GLY A 154 -9.17 -10.12 -8.10
N ARG A 155 -8.07 -10.84 -7.77
CA ARG A 155 -8.12 -12.26 -7.36
C ARG A 155 -8.48 -12.47 -5.88
N LEU A 156 -8.41 -11.43 -5.05
CA LEU A 156 -8.84 -11.46 -3.64
C LEU A 156 -10.34 -11.17 -3.46
N GLY A 157 -11.10 -11.06 -4.55
CA GLY A 157 -12.57 -10.96 -4.51
C GLY A 157 -13.12 -9.59 -4.11
N TRP A 158 -12.29 -8.54 -4.11
CA TRP A 158 -12.78 -7.16 -4.02
C TRP A 158 -13.17 -6.67 -5.42
N ARG A 159 -14.46 -6.82 -5.75
CA ARG A 159 -15.15 -6.02 -6.76
C ARG A 159 -15.95 -4.94 -6.07
#